data_AF-A0A955RUX7-F1
#
_entry.id   AF-A0A955RUX7-F1
#
_cell.length_a   1.000
_cell.length_b   1.000
_cell.length_c   1.000
_cell.angle_alpha   90.00
_cell.angle_beta   90.00
_cell.angle_gamma   90.00
#
_symmetry.space_group_name_H-M   'P 1'
#
loop_
_entity.id
_entity.type
_entity.pdbx_description
1 polymer ?
#
loop_
_entity_poly.entity_id
_entity_poly.type
_entity_poly.pdbx_seq_one_letter_code
_entity_poly.pdbx_strand_id
1 'polypeptide(L)'
;MTFLYTFLVILTSWLVLSHTRWIWLINQARKKGIYPEKGKATMFDVRSLIIEGEYDLAIELYRRLFKTSRRNARKAVEDLADSISQKNIEYE
;
A
#
# COMPACT_ATOMS: atom_id res chain seq x y z
N MET A 1 -7.35 35.22 17.50
CA MET A 1 -6.93 35.29 16.08
C MET A 1 -5.70 34.43 15.80
N THR A 2 -4.62 34.52 16.58
CA THR A 2 -3.38 33.73 16.38
C THR A 2 -3.55 32.20 16.46
N PHE A 3 -4.36 31.70 17.40
CA PHE A 3 -4.60 30.25 17.56
C PHE A 3 -5.18 29.54 16.32
N LEU A 4 -6.00 30.26 15.54
CA LEU A 4 -6.64 29.72 14.34
C LEU A 4 -5.61 29.57 13.20
N TYR A 5 -4.70 30.54 13.08
CA TYR A 5 -3.57 30.49 12.14
C TYR A 5 -2.56 29.41 12.52
N THR A 6 -2.23 29.25 13.80
CA THR A 6 -1.30 28.18 14.22
C THR A 6 -1.86 26.80 13.94
N PHE A 7 -3.16 26.57 14.19
CA PHE A 7 -3.82 25.31 13.85
C PHE A 7 -3.77 25.04 12.34
N LEU A 8 -4.04 26.05 11.52
CA LEU A 8 -4.06 25.92 10.06
C LEU A 8 -2.67 25.61 9.49
N VAL A 9 -1.61 26.21 10.05
CA VAL A 9 -0.22 25.92 9.70
C VAL A 9 0.19 24.50 10.13
N ILE A 10 -0.21 24.06 11.32
CA ILE A 10 0.07 22.69 11.79
C ILE A 10 -0.64 21.66 10.90
N LEU A 11 -1.90 21.90 10.55
CA LEU A 11 -2.71 20.97 9.75
C LEU A 11 -2.16 20.83 8.33
N THR A 12 -1.79 21.95 7.71
CA THR A 12 -1.17 21.97 6.38
C THR A 12 0.22 21.33 6.39
N SER A 13 1.03 21.60 7.41
CA SER A 13 2.35 20.97 7.57
C SER A 13 2.24 19.45 7.76
N TRP A 14 1.29 19.00 8.59
CA TRP A 14 1.01 17.57 8.77
C TRP A 14 0.57 16.90 7.47
N LEU A 15 -0.31 17.55 6.71
CA LEU A 15 -0.81 17.03 5.43
C LEU A 15 0.34 16.84 4.42
N VAL A 16 1.23 17.82 4.32
CA VAL A 16 2.42 17.77 3.45
C VAL A 16 3.35 16.65 3.89
N LEU A 17 3.68 16.56 5.18
CA LEU A 17 4.54 15.49 5.70
C LEU A 17 3.95 14.11 5.46
N SER A 18 2.64 13.93 5.64
CA SER A 18 1.94 12.67 5.39
C SER A 18 2.04 12.28 3.91
N HIS A 19 1.77 13.23 3.00
CA HIS A 19 1.88 12.99 1.56
C HIS A 19 3.32 12.68 1.11
N THR A 20 4.31 13.41 1.62
CA THR A 20 5.71 13.19 1.28
C THR A 20 6.20 11.84 1.79
N ARG A 21 5.81 11.41 3.00
CA ARG A 21 6.14 10.06 3.52
C ARG A 21 5.52 8.97 2.65
N TRP A 22 4.27 9.13 2.23
CA TRP A 22 3.61 8.17 1.33
C TRP A 22 4.35 8.02 0.00
N ILE A 23 4.75 9.14 -0.62
CA ILE A 23 5.50 9.13 -1.89
C ILE A 23 6.90 8.52 -1.68
N TRP A 24 7.53 8.80 -0.54
CA TRP A 24 8.85 8.25 -0.22
C TRP A 24 8.79 6.74 -0.03
N LEU A 25 7.77 6.21 0.66
CA LEU A 25 7.53 4.77 0.81
C LEU A 25 7.29 4.09 -0.54
N ILE A 26 6.47 4.68 -1.42
CA ILE A 26 6.28 4.19 -2.80
C ILE A 26 7.60 4.16 -3.57
N ASN A 27 8.42 5.22 -3.45
CA ASN A 27 9.72 5.28 -4.12
C ASN A 27 10.74 4.30 -3.52
N GLN A 28 10.66 4.03 -2.22
CA GLN A 28 11.52 3.06 -1.56
C GLN A 28 11.15 1.63 -1.98
N ALA A 29 9.84 1.32 -2.06
CA ALA A 29 9.33 0.05 -2.60
C ALA A 29 9.69 -0.13 -4.07
N ARG A 30 9.70 0.94 -4.88
CA ARG A 30 10.23 0.92 -6.26
C ARG A 30 11.74 0.70 -6.33
N LYS A 31 12.53 1.39 -5.48
CA LYS A 31 14.00 1.25 -5.46
C LYS A 31 14.46 -0.13 -5.05
N LYS A 32 13.70 -0.80 -4.17
CA LYS A 32 13.94 -2.18 -3.77
C LYS A 32 13.45 -3.21 -4.80
N GLY A 33 12.79 -2.78 -5.89
CA GLY A 33 12.30 -3.67 -6.95
C GLY A 33 10.99 -4.40 -6.64
N ILE A 34 10.34 -4.08 -5.51
CA ILE A 34 9.14 -4.76 -5.02
C ILE A 34 7.88 -4.16 -5.65
N TYR A 35 7.92 -2.88 -6.02
CA TYR A 35 6.80 -2.21 -6.67
C TYR A 35 7.06 -2.08 -8.18
N PRO A 36 6.33 -2.83 -9.03
CA PRO A 36 6.57 -2.87 -10.46
C PRO A 36 6.21 -1.55 -11.16
N GLU A 37 6.86 -1.29 -12.29
CA GLU A 37 6.53 -0.16 -13.15
C GLU A 37 5.07 -0.25 -13.65
N LYS A 38 4.47 0.91 -13.90
CA LYS A 38 3.08 0.99 -14.40
C LYS A 38 2.94 0.14 -15.68
N GLY A 39 2.12 -0.90 -15.60
CA GLY A 39 1.79 -1.78 -16.75
C GLY A 39 2.48 -3.14 -16.76
N LYS A 40 3.45 -3.41 -15.86
CA LYS A 40 4.09 -4.73 -15.69
C LYS A 40 3.77 -5.37 -14.34
N ALA A 41 2.81 -4.83 -13.60
CA ALA A 41 2.41 -5.40 -12.33
C ALA A 41 1.82 -6.79 -12.55
N THR A 42 2.23 -7.74 -11.72
CA THR A 42 1.78 -9.14 -11.77
C THR A 42 1.18 -9.53 -10.43
N MET A 43 0.42 -10.62 -10.39
CA MET A 43 -0.15 -11.15 -9.14
C MET A 43 0.93 -11.60 -8.14
N PHE A 44 2.12 -11.95 -8.64
CA PHE A 44 3.30 -12.24 -7.82
C PHE A 44 3.77 -11.02 -7.01
N ASP A 45 3.74 -9.83 -7.61
CA ASP A 45 4.11 -8.59 -6.94
C ASP A 45 3.11 -8.23 -5.84
N VAL A 46 1.81 -8.49 -6.05
CA VAL A 46 0.79 -8.37 -4.99
C VAL A 46 1.14 -9.27 -3.83
N ARG A 47 1.51 -10.53 -4.11
CA ARG A 47 1.87 -11.51 -3.07
C ARG A 47 3.12 -11.07 -2.30
N SER A 48 4.13 -10.56 -2.99
CA SER A 48 5.36 -10.05 -2.37
C SER A 48 5.07 -8.86 -1.44
N LEU A 49 4.22 -7.93 -1.88
CA LEU A 49 3.80 -6.79 -1.06
C LEU A 49 3.05 -7.22 0.21
N ILE A 50 2.22 -8.28 0.13
CA ILE A 50 1.54 -8.84 1.29
C ILE A 50 2.54 -9.45 2.28
N ILE A 51 3.52 -10.22 1.78
CA ILE A 51 4.56 -10.85 2.62
C ILE A 51 5.43 -9.81 3.34
N GLU A 52 5.70 -8.67 2.68
CA GLU A 52 6.45 -7.57 3.29
C GLU A 52 5.63 -6.68 4.22
N GLY A 53 4.32 -6.91 4.34
CA GLY A 53 3.43 -6.12 5.20
C GLY A 53 2.92 -4.82 4.57
N GLU A 54 3.19 -4.57 3.30
CA GLU A 54 2.79 -3.38 2.55
C GLU A 54 1.36 -3.53 1.97
N TYR A 55 0.38 -3.72 2.85
CA TYR A 55 -1.01 -4.03 2.50
C TYR A 55 -1.70 -2.95 1.64
N ASP A 56 -1.56 -1.67 1.96
CA ASP A 56 -2.18 -0.59 1.18
C ASP A 56 -1.66 -0.55 -0.26
N LEU A 57 -0.36 -0.82 -0.45
CA LEU A 57 0.27 -0.93 -1.76
C LEU A 57 -0.23 -2.16 -2.53
N ALA A 58 -0.38 -3.30 -1.85
CA ALA A 58 -0.96 -4.50 -2.44
C ALA A 58 -2.40 -4.26 -2.94
N ILE A 59 -3.22 -3.56 -2.15
CA ILE A 59 -4.60 -3.19 -2.52
C ILE A 59 -4.61 -2.27 -3.73
N GLU A 60 -3.77 -1.24 -3.73
CA GLU A 60 -3.65 -0.30 -4.85
C GLU A 60 -3.19 -1.02 -6.13
N LEU A 61 -2.27 -1.97 -6.01
CA LEU A 61 -1.76 -2.77 -7.13
C LEU A 61 -2.85 -3.71 -7.67
N TYR A 62 -3.52 -4.47 -6.79
CA TYR A 62 -4.62 -5.37 -7.15
C TYR A 62 -5.76 -4.62 -7.84
N ARG A 63 -6.08 -3.42 -7.31
CA ARG A 63 -7.08 -2.53 -7.90
C ARG A 63 -6.72 -2.14 -9.33
N ARG A 64 -5.46 -1.81 -9.60
CA ARG A 64 -4.98 -1.47 -10.94
C ARG A 64 -4.96 -2.69 -11.87
N LEU A 65 -4.58 -3.85 -11.36
CA LEU A 65 -4.48 -5.09 -12.12
C LEU A 65 -5.86 -5.55 -12.62
N PHE A 66 -6.85 -5.60 -11.72
CA PHE A 66 -8.19 -6.13 -11.98
C PHE A 66 -9.24 -5.06 -12.25
N LYS A 67 -8.84 -3.78 -12.30
CA LYS A 67 -9.74 -2.61 -12.50
C LYS A 67 -11.00 -2.67 -11.62
N THR A 68 -10.84 -3.08 -10.37
CA THR A 68 -11.96 -3.30 -9.43
C THR A 68 -12.12 -2.13 -8.46
N SER A 69 -13.14 -2.17 -7.60
CA SER A 69 -13.33 -1.18 -6.54
C SER A 69 -12.31 -1.36 -5.41
N ARG A 70 -11.96 -0.29 -4.69
CA ARG A 70 -11.03 -0.37 -3.55
C ARG A 70 -11.52 -1.36 -2.49
N ARG A 71 -12.84 -1.44 -2.27
CA ARG A 71 -13.45 -2.36 -1.32
C ARG A 71 -13.26 -3.82 -1.72
N ASN A 72 -13.44 -4.13 -3.01
CA ASN A 72 -13.26 -5.49 -3.52
C ASN A 72 -11.79 -5.88 -3.57
N ALA A 73 -10.91 -4.94 -3.95
CA ALA A 73 -9.46 -5.15 -3.91
C ALA A 73 -8.97 -5.43 -2.48
N ARG A 74 -9.50 -4.71 -1.48
CA ARG A 74 -9.18 -4.94 -0.07
C ARG A 74 -9.55 -6.36 0.36
N LYS A 75 -10.80 -6.77 0.13
CA LYS A 75 -11.24 -8.14 0.46
C LYS A 75 -10.36 -9.19 -0.20
N ALA A 76 -10.09 -9.05 -1.50
CA ALA A 76 -9.28 -10.03 -2.21
C ALA A 76 -7.84 -10.12 -1.67
N VAL A 77 -7.24 -8.99 -1.30
CA VAL A 77 -5.90 -8.95 -0.69
C VAL A 77 -5.91 -9.56 0.72
N GLU A 78 -6.97 -9.36 1.49
CA GLU A 78 -7.18 -9.93 2.82
C GLU A 78 -7.32 -11.45 2.75
N ASP A 79 -8.18 -11.96 1.85
CA ASP A 79 -8.31 -13.40 1.56
C ASP A 79 -6.98 -14.01 1.09
N LEU A 80 -6.21 -13.27 0.28
CA LEU A 80 -4.87 -13.67 -0.16
C LEU A 80 -3.86 -13.72 1.00
N ALA A 81 -3.94 -12.80 1.95
CA ALA A 81 -3.06 -12.78 3.11
C ALA A 81 -3.36 -13.95 4.06
N ASP A 82 -4.65 -14.22 4.32
CA ASP A 82 -5.07 -15.34 5.15
C ASP A 82 -4.62 -16.68 4.57
N SER A 83 -4.76 -16.86 3.25
CA SER A 83 -4.30 -18.07 2.56
C SER A 83 -2.77 -18.22 2.53
N ILE A 84 -2.01 -17.12 2.47
CA ILE A 84 -0.55 -17.16 2.61
C ILE A 84 -0.15 -17.54 4.05
N SER A 85 -0.83 -16.98 5.04
CA SER A 85 -0.59 -17.26 6.46
C SER A 85 -0.86 -18.72 6.80
N GLN A 86 -2.01 -19.26 6.40
CA GLN A 86 -2.36 -20.67 6.59
C GLN A 86 -1.36 -21.61 5.89
N LYS A 87 -0.93 -21.26 4.68
CA LYS A 87 0.05 -22.04 3.94
C LYS A 87 1.43 -22.05 4.62
N ASN A 88 1.80 -21.02 5.37
CA ASN A 88 3.07 -21.00 6.10
C ASN A 88 3.06 -21.91 7.34
N ILE A 89 1.90 -22.06 7.97
CA ILE A 89 1.69 -22.91 9.16
C ILE A 89 1.72 -24.40 8.81
N GLU A 90 1.36 -24.78 7.58
CA GLU A 90 1.33 -26.17 7.13
C GLU A 90 2.73 -26.76 6.81
N TYR A 91 3.78 -25.92 6.76
CA TYR A 91 5.16 -26.35 6.48
C TYR A 91 6.13 -26.16 7.67
N GLU A 92 5.62 -25.85 8.86
CA GLU A 92 6.37 -25.77 10.12
C GLU A 92 6.19 -27.06 10.93
#